data_AF-A0A0F9KUD9-F1
#
_entry.id   AF-A0A0F9KUD9-F1
#
_cell.length_a   1.000
_cell.length_b   1.000
_cell.length_c   1.000
_cell.angle_alpha   90.00
_cell.angle_beta   90.00
_cell.angle_gamma   90.00
#
_symmetry.space_group_name_H-M   'P 1'
#
loop_
_entity.id
_entity.type
_entity.pdbx_description
1 polymer ?
#
loop_
_entity_poly.entity_id
_entity_poly.type
_entity_poly.pdbx_seq_one_letter_code
_entity_poly.pdbx_strand_id
1 'polypeptide(L)'
;MVECSDKLKEVQNALKKELRGETDGAERYKLLADILSNQGEKDYADTILLIHQAEVMHKKALELFEQLGSKEGMANQYGNLGNVYRTREELDTAEQMYKKVLAIDEELGRKESIATAYGNLGLVYSHRGDPDRAEEMHLKSLEIEKQLGRTEGMGQDYGNLGIV
;
A
#
# COMPACT_ATOMS: atom_id res chain seq x y z
N MET A 1 0.44 40.77 -1.64
CA MET A 1 -0.86 40.41 -1.02
C MET A 1 -1.82 39.68 -1.97
N VAL A 2 -1.68 39.79 -3.29
CA VAL A 2 -2.61 39.13 -4.26
C VAL A 2 -2.41 37.61 -4.32
N GLU A 3 -1.18 37.11 -4.35
CA GLU A 3 -0.89 35.65 -4.45
C GLU A 3 -1.40 34.80 -3.27
N CYS A 4 -1.50 35.38 -2.07
CA CYS A 4 -1.98 34.67 -0.89
C CYS A 4 -3.51 34.47 -0.91
N SER A 5 -4.24 35.39 -1.57
CA SER A 5 -5.71 35.31 -1.74
C SER A 5 -6.10 34.21 -2.73
N ASP A 6 -5.35 34.03 -3.80
CA ASP A 6 -5.73 33.10 -4.87
C ASP A 6 -5.45 31.64 -4.48
N LYS A 7 -4.32 31.39 -3.82
CA LYS A 7 -4.02 30.08 -3.22
C LYS A 7 -5.05 29.67 -2.14
N LEU A 8 -5.52 30.62 -1.34
CA LEU A 8 -6.55 30.36 -0.33
C LEU A 8 -7.89 29.94 -0.98
N LYS A 9 -8.26 30.57 -2.10
CA LYS A 9 -9.48 30.20 -2.85
C LYS A 9 -9.36 28.83 -3.51
N GLU A 10 -8.19 28.47 -4.04
CA GLU A 10 -7.94 27.14 -4.59
C GLU A 10 -8.09 26.05 -3.53
N VAL A 11 -7.45 26.23 -2.36
CA VAL A 11 -7.57 25.31 -1.22
C VAL A 11 -9.03 25.18 -0.77
N GLN A 12 -9.76 26.30 -0.63
CA GLN A 12 -11.17 26.28 -0.23
C GLN A 12 -12.08 25.57 -1.24
N ASN A 13 -11.84 25.75 -2.54
CA ASN A 13 -12.62 25.09 -3.59
C ASN A 13 -12.37 23.58 -3.62
N ALA A 14 -11.11 23.18 -3.45
CA ALA A 14 -10.72 21.79 -3.43
C ALA A 14 -11.20 21.07 -2.15
N LEU A 15 -11.16 21.74 -0.99
CA LEU A 15 -11.76 21.22 0.26
C LEU A 15 -13.28 21.01 0.12
N LYS A 16 -13.97 21.91 -0.60
CA LYS A 16 -15.40 21.77 -0.89
C LYS A 16 -15.70 20.61 -1.84
N LYS A 17 -14.83 20.27 -2.79
CA LYS A 17 -14.98 19.08 -3.65
C LYS A 17 -14.80 17.80 -2.84
N GLU A 18 -13.80 17.79 -1.96
CA GLU A 18 -13.52 16.68 -1.04
C GLU A 18 -14.70 16.40 -0.10
N LEU A 19 -15.26 17.43 0.52
CA LEU A 19 -16.47 17.31 1.34
C LEU A 19 -17.70 16.81 0.55
N ARG A 20 -17.70 16.97 -0.77
CA ARG A 20 -18.75 16.47 -1.67
C ARG A 20 -18.46 15.09 -2.24
N GLY A 21 -17.29 14.50 -1.95
CA GLY A 21 -16.85 13.22 -2.52
C GLY A 21 -16.60 13.29 -4.03
N GLU A 22 -16.34 14.49 -4.57
CA GLU A 22 -16.16 14.75 -6.01
C GLU A 22 -14.69 14.72 -6.46
N THR A 23 -13.74 14.54 -5.54
CA THR A 23 -12.31 14.44 -5.81
C THR A 23 -11.92 12.99 -6.02
N ASP A 24 -11.24 12.70 -7.13
CA ASP A 24 -10.53 11.43 -7.24
C ASP A 24 -9.36 11.39 -6.23
N GLY A 25 -8.81 10.19 -5.97
CA GLY A 25 -7.69 10.04 -5.04
C GLY A 25 -6.46 10.88 -5.43
N ALA A 26 -6.17 11.03 -6.72
CA ALA A 26 -5.09 11.86 -7.26
C ALA A 26 -5.28 13.35 -6.95
N GLU A 27 -6.47 13.90 -7.19
CA GLU A 27 -6.79 15.30 -6.88
C GLU A 27 -6.74 15.56 -5.37
N ARG A 28 -7.17 14.59 -4.56
CA ARG A 28 -7.11 14.66 -3.09
C ARG A 28 -5.67 14.74 -2.57
N TYR A 29 -4.77 13.90 -3.08
CA TYR A 29 -3.37 13.91 -2.64
C TYR A 29 -2.63 15.18 -3.06
N LYS A 30 -2.91 15.70 -4.26
CA LYS A 30 -2.35 16.97 -4.71
C LYS A 30 -2.83 18.13 -3.84
N LEU A 31 -4.12 18.17 -3.52
CA LEU A 31 -4.69 19.16 -2.60
C LEU A 31 -4.02 19.09 -1.21
N LEU A 32 -3.87 17.89 -0.66
CA LEU A 32 -3.27 17.71 0.66
C LEU A 32 -1.81 18.19 0.67
N ALA A 33 -1.04 17.87 -0.37
CA ALA A 33 0.34 18.34 -0.52
C ALA A 33 0.41 19.88 -0.61
N ASP A 34 -0.49 20.51 -1.38
CA ASP A 34 -0.56 21.98 -1.49
C ASP A 34 -0.89 22.64 -0.14
N ILE A 35 -1.79 22.05 0.66
CA ILE A 35 -2.13 22.54 2.01
C ILE A 35 -0.91 22.48 2.94
N LEU A 36 -0.23 21.33 3.00
CA LEU A 36 0.91 21.12 3.89
C LEU A 36 2.10 22.01 3.50
N SER A 37 2.35 22.18 2.20
CA SER A 37 3.38 23.09 1.70
C SER A 37 3.12 24.54 2.12
N ASN A 38 1.85 24.98 2.11
CA ASN A 38 1.45 26.30 2.58
C ASN A 38 1.56 26.45 4.12
N GLN A 39 1.49 25.34 4.88
CA GLN A 39 1.72 25.31 6.33
C GLN A 39 3.21 25.25 6.70
N GLY A 40 4.11 25.15 5.72
CA GLY A 40 5.55 25.04 5.93
C GLY A 40 6.06 23.60 6.09
N GLU A 41 5.18 22.60 5.99
CA GLU A 41 5.50 21.18 6.11
C GLU A 41 5.86 20.55 4.75
N LYS A 42 6.89 21.11 4.10
CA LYS A 42 7.28 20.71 2.74
C LYS A 42 7.69 19.24 2.63
N ASP A 43 8.43 18.73 3.61
CA ASP A 43 8.90 17.34 3.60
C ASP A 43 7.73 16.34 3.63
N TYR A 44 6.65 16.67 4.35
CA TYR A 44 5.43 15.86 4.37
C TYR A 44 4.66 15.94 3.05
N ALA A 45 4.56 17.14 2.46
CA ALA A 45 3.93 17.33 1.16
C ALA A 45 4.63 16.51 0.06
N ASP A 46 5.97 16.52 0.03
CA ASP A 46 6.78 15.76 -0.92
C ASP A 46 6.58 14.25 -0.74
N THR A 47 6.53 13.78 0.51
CA THR A 47 6.28 12.37 0.83
C THR A 47 4.93 11.89 0.29
N ILE A 48 3.87 12.69 0.49
CA ILE A 48 2.53 12.37 -0.03
C ILE A 48 2.52 12.29 -1.55
N LEU A 49 3.19 13.24 -2.22
CA LEU A 49 3.27 13.26 -3.67
C LEU A 49 4.04 12.04 -4.21
N LEU A 50 5.12 11.64 -3.55
CA LEU A 50 5.91 10.46 -3.93
C LEU A 50 5.08 9.17 -3.81
N ILE A 51 4.35 8.99 -2.70
CA ILE A 51 3.47 7.82 -2.52
C ILE A 51 2.37 7.81 -3.59
N HIS A 52 1.84 8.98 -3.95
CA HIS A 52 0.87 9.09 -5.05
C HIS A 52 1.44 8.73 -6.41
N GLN A 53 2.63 9.23 -6.74
CA GLN A 53 3.30 8.86 -7.99
C GLN A 53 3.61 7.36 -8.06
N ALA A 54 4.01 6.74 -6.95
CA ALA A 54 4.24 5.30 -6.88
C ALA A 54 2.96 4.52 -7.24
N GLU A 55 1.81 4.87 -6.67
CA GLU A 55 0.52 4.26 -7.01
C GLU A 55 0.21 4.34 -8.51
N VAL A 56 0.35 5.53 -9.09
CA VAL A 56 0.08 5.77 -10.52
C VAL A 56 0.98 4.91 -11.39
N MET A 57 2.27 4.84 -11.07
CA MET A 57 3.23 4.04 -11.83
C MET A 57 2.96 2.55 -11.71
N HIS A 58 2.62 2.05 -10.51
CA HIS A 58 2.28 0.64 -10.31
C HIS A 58 0.97 0.25 -11.01
N LYS A 59 -0.06 1.12 -11.03
CA LYS A 59 -1.28 0.88 -11.81
C LYS A 59 -1.00 0.83 -13.31
N LYS A 60 -0.19 1.75 -13.82
CA LYS A 60 0.21 1.74 -15.24
C LYS A 60 1.02 0.49 -15.61
N ALA A 61 1.92 0.05 -14.74
CA ALA A 61 2.64 -1.21 -14.93
C ALA A 61 1.71 -2.43 -14.88
N LEU A 62 0.72 -2.41 -13.99
CA LEU A 62 -0.28 -3.47 -13.88
C LEU A 62 -1.08 -3.61 -15.19
N GLU A 63 -1.59 -2.50 -15.75
CA GLU A 63 -2.29 -2.49 -17.04
C GLU A 63 -1.45 -3.09 -18.17
N LEU A 64 -0.15 -2.79 -18.21
CA LEU A 64 0.76 -3.35 -19.20
C LEU A 64 0.94 -4.87 -19.01
N PHE A 65 1.10 -5.34 -17.76
CA PHE A 65 1.21 -6.77 -17.50
C PHE A 65 -0.09 -7.53 -17.75
N GLU A 66 -1.25 -6.89 -17.54
CA GLU A 66 -2.56 -7.44 -17.92
C GLU A 66 -2.67 -7.60 -19.45
N GLN A 67 -2.26 -6.59 -20.22
CA GLN A 67 -2.23 -6.67 -21.69
C GLN A 67 -1.28 -7.76 -22.20
N LEU A 68 -0.17 -7.98 -21.50
CA LEU A 68 0.80 -9.04 -21.81
C LEU A 68 0.37 -10.43 -21.31
N GLY A 69 -0.68 -10.52 -20.48
CA GLY A 69 -1.05 -11.77 -19.78
C GLY A 69 0.00 -12.27 -18.79
N SER A 70 0.89 -11.39 -18.31
CA SER A 70 1.97 -11.75 -17.39
C SER A 70 1.45 -11.81 -15.95
N LYS A 71 1.00 -12.99 -15.54
CA LYS A 71 0.50 -13.23 -14.17
C LYS A 71 1.53 -12.85 -13.10
N GLU A 72 2.78 -13.24 -13.28
CA GLU A 72 3.85 -12.88 -12.33
C GLU A 72 4.04 -11.35 -12.24
N GLY A 73 4.04 -10.66 -13.38
CA GLY A 73 4.12 -9.20 -13.41
C GLY A 73 2.95 -8.54 -12.67
N MET A 74 1.74 -9.05 -12.87
CA MET A 74 0.54 -8.60 -12.15
C MET A 74 0.66 -8.81 -10.64
N ALA A 75 1.06 -10.01 -10.19
CA ALA A 75 1.26 -10.30 -8.76
C ALA A 75 2.25 -9.34 -8.12
N ASN A 76 3.39 -9.09 -8.76
CA ASN A 76 4.39 -8.15 -8.26
C ASN A 76 3.81 -6.72 -8.13
N GLN A 77 2.99 -6.25 -9.09
CA GLN A 77 2.37 -4.93 -8.99
C GLN A 77 1.26 -4.88 -7.92
N TYR A 78 0.49 -5.95 -7.75
CA TYR A 78 -0.46 -6.04 -6.64
C TYR A 78 0.26 -5.95 -5.28
N GLY A 79 1.39 -6.63 -5.09
CA GLY A 79 2.17 -6.52 -3.85
C GLY A 79 2.66 -5.09 -3.59
N ASN A 80 3.15 -4.42 -4.63
CA ASN A 80 3.58 -3.02 -4.53
C ASN A 80 2.43 -2.06 -4.21
N LEU A 81 1.27 -2.24 -4.85
CA LEU A 81 0.07 -1.47 -4.54
C LEU A 81 -0.40 -1.74 -3.10
N GLY A 82 -0.32 -2.98 -2.62
CA GLY A 82 -0.58 -3.33 -1.23
C GLY A 82 0.29 -2.53 -0.26
N ASN A 83 1.59 -2.42 -0.54
CA ASN A 83 2.51 -1.62 0.27
C ASN A 83 2.14 -0.12 0.26
N VAL A 84 1.77 0.42 -0.90
CA VAL A 84 1.34 1.82 -1.06
C VAL A 84 0.09 2.09 -0.22
N TYR A 85 -0.93 1.24 -0.32
CA TYR A 85 -2.18 1.42 0.44
C TYR A 85 -1.97 1.22 1.94
N ARG A 86 -1.13 0.27 2.36
CA ARG A 86 -0.78 0.09 3.78
C ARG A 86 -0.07 1.32 4.34
N THR A 87 0.86 1.92 3.59
CA THR A 87 1.56 3.16 3.99
C THR A 87 0.60 4.34 4.18
N ARG A 88 -0.55 4.32 3.51
CA ARG A 88 -1.61 5.33 3.63
C ARG A 88 -2.68 4.98 4.66
N GLU A 89 -2.51 3.89 5.40
CA GLU A 89 -3.52 3.32 6.31
C GLU A 89 -4.85 2.97 5.60
N GLU A 90 -4.82 2.75 4.28
CA GLU A 90 -5.94 2.22 3.49
C GLU A 90 -5.94 0.68 3.58
N LEU A 91 -6.09 0.17 4.81
CA LEU A 91 -5.82 -1.23 5.16
C LEU A 91 -6.73 -2.23 4.43
N ASP A 92 -8.00 -1.88 4.16
CA ASP A 92 -8.94 -2.70 3.38
C ASP A 92 -8.48 -2.89 1.94
N THR A 93 -8.03 -1.81 1.31
CA THR A 93 -7.50 -1.87 -0.05
C THR A 93 -6.18 -2.64 -0.09
N ALA A 94 -5.31 -2.43 0.91
CA ALA A 94 -4.04 -3.16 1.02
C ALA A 94 -4.26 -4.68 1.14
N GLU A 95 -5.19 -5.11 2.01
CA GLU A 95 -5.56 -6.51 2.16
C GLU A 95 -6.04 -7.12 0.85
N GLN A 96 -6.91 -6.42 0.11
CA GLN A 96 -7.40 -6.88 -1.18
C GLN A 96 -6.25 -7.06 -2.19
N MET A 97 -5.27 -6.16 -2.19
CA MET A 97 -4.12 -6.28 -3.09
C MET A 97 -3.26 -7.50 -2.73
N TYR A 98 -2.92 -7.72 -1.45
CA TYR A 98 -2.15 -8.89 -1.05
C TYR A 98 -2.91 -10.21 -1.28
N LYS A 99 -4.24 -10.23 -1.14
CA LYS A 99 -5.06 -11.40 -1.51
C LYS A 99 -5.00 -11.71 -3.01
N LYS A 100 -4.91 -10.69 -3.88
CA LYS A 100 -4.68 -10.91 -5.32
C LYS A 100 -3.29 -11.49 -5.60
N VAL A 101 -2.26 -11.08 -4.84
CA VAL A 101 -0.93 -11.71 -4.89
C VAL A 101 -1.04 -13.19 -4.57
N LEU A 102 -1.65 -13.54 -3.43
CA LEU A 102 -1.83 -14.93 -3.01
C LEU A 102 -2.53 -15.77 -4.08
N ALA A 103 -3.67 -15.31 -4.61
CA ALA A 103 -4.41 -16.04 -5.61
C ALA A 103 -3.58 -16.35 -6.86
N ILE A 104 -2.82 -15.37 -7.36
CA ILE A 104 -1.98 -15.56 -8.55
C ILE A 104 -0.77 -16.44 -8.23
N ASP A 105 -0.08 -16.19 -7.12
CA ASP A 105 1.16 -16.89 -6.81
C ASP A 105 0.92 -18.33 -6.35
N GLU A 106 -0.26 -18.64 -5.81
CA GLU A 106 -0.72 -20.02 -5.60
C GLU A 106 -0.85 -20.77 -6.93
N GLU A 107 -1.44 -20.15 -7.96
CA GLU A 107 -1.52 -20.74 -9.30
C GLU A 107 -0.14 -20.94 -9.92
N LEU A 108 0.80 -20.02 -9.68
CA LEU A 108 2.16 -20.06 -10.22
C LEU A 108 3.13 -20.90 -9.37
N GLY A 109 2.76 -21.29 -8.15
CA GLY A 109 3.64 -21.98 -7.21
C GLY A 109 4.77 -21.10 -6.64
N ARG A 110 4.65 -19.77 -6.63
CA ARG A 110 5.69 -18.83 -6.17
C ARG A 110 5.73 -18.71 -4.64
N LYS A 111 6.19 -19.78 -3.97
CA LYS A 111 6.17 -19.93 -2.50
C LYS A 111 6.79 -18.77 -1.72
N GLU A 112 7.91 -18.22 -2.17
CA GLU A 112 8.55 -17.06 -1.52
C GLU A 112 7.64 -15.81 -1.54
N SER A 113 7.00 -15.55 -2.67
CA SER A 113 6.07 -14.41 -2.80
C SER A 113 4.80 -14.62 -1.97
N ILE A 114 4.33 -15.87 -1.88
CA ILE A 114 3.21 -16.25 -0.99
C ILE A 114 3.55 -15.97 0.48
N ALA A 115 4.74 -16.37 0.94
CA ALA A 115 5.19 -16.11 2.31
C ALA A 115 5.22 -14.59 2.58
N THR A 116 5.85 -13.83 1.69
CA THR A 116 5.90 -12.36 1.75
C THR A 116 4.49 -11.73 1.81
N ALA A 117 3.53 -12.24 1.03
CA ALA A 117 2.15 -11.74 1.06
C ALA A 117 1.45 -12.06 2.39
N TYR A 118 1.67 -13.24 2.97
CA TYR A 118 1.18 -13.56 4.32
C TYR A 118 1.81 -12.66 5.38
N GLY A 119 3.13 -12.46 5.38
CA GLY A 119 3.79 -11.56 6.31
C GLY A 119 3.23 -10.13 6.24
N ASN A 120 2.98 -9.62 5.02
CA ASN A 120 2.36 -8.31 4.83
C ASN A 120 0.90 -8.24 5.29
N LEU A 121 0.11 -9.31 5.10
CA LEU A 121 -1.24 -9.39 5.65
C LEU A 121 -1.22 -9.40 7.19
N GLY A 122 -0.22 -10.05 7.80
CA GLY A 122 -0.01 -9.99 9.24
C GLY A 122 0.15 -8.55 9.73
N LEU A 123 1.01 -7.77 9.07
CA LEU A 123 1.17 -6.33 9.36
C LEU A 123 -0.14 -5.54 9.20
N VAL A 124 -0.92 -5.83 8.15
CA VAL A 124 -2.23 -5.20 7.94
C VAL A 124 -3.18 -5.47 9.11
N TYR A 125 -3.26 -6.71 9.59
CA TYR A 125 -4.11 -7.06 10.73
C TYR A 125 -3.59 -6.46 12.05
N SER A 126 -2.28 -6.42 12.27
CA SER A 126 -1.69 -5.73 13.43
C SER A 126 -2.06 -4.24 13.45
N HIS A 127 -1.94 -3.54 12.32
CA HIS A 127 -2.33 -2.13 12.21
C HIS A 127 -3.83 -1.90 12.50
N ARG A 128 -4.68 -2.88 12.20
CA ARG A 128 -6.11 -2.83 12.55
C ARG A 128 -6.43 -3.19 14.01
N GLY A 129 -5.45 -3.66 14.77
CA GLY A 129 -5.67 -4.16 16.12
C GLY A 129 -6.37 -5.52 16.17
N ASP A 130 -6.13 -6.38 15.16
CA ASP A 130 -6.59 -7.77 15.11
C ASP A 130 -5.40 -8.73 15.28
N PRO A 131 -4.92 -8.94 16.53
CA PRO A 131 -3.73 -9.73 16.78
C PRO A 131 -3.92 -11.21 16.42
N ASP A 132 -5.11 -11.77 16.61
CA ASP A 132 -5.39 -13.17 16.29
C ASP A 132 -5.17 -13.45 14.79
N ARG A 133 -5.68 -12.58 13.92
CA ARG A 133 -5.44 -12.72 12.47
C ARG A 133 -4.00 -12.38 12.09
N ALA A 134 -3.37 -11.43 12.77
CA ALA A 134 -1.97 -11.12 12.52
C ALA A 134 -1.07 -12.32 12.80
N GLU A 135 -1.27 -12.97 13.95
CA GLU A 135 -0.57 -14.19 14.35
C GLU A 135 -0.79 -15.29 13.31
N GLU A 136 -2.04 -15.54 12.90
CA GLU A 136 -2.36 -16.55 11.89
C GLU A 136 -1.57 -16.33 10.59
N MET A 137 -1.50 -15.08 10.10
CA MET A 137 -0.80 -14.78 8.86
C MET A 137 0.73 -14.91 9.01
N HIS A 138 1.30 -14.43 10.11
CA HIS A 138 2.74 -14.58 10.35
C HIS A 138 3.15 -16.05 10.54
N LEU A 139 2.31 -16.88 11.17
CA LEU A 139 2.55 -18.33 11.26
C LEU A 139 2.51 -19.01 9.89
N LYS A 140 1.58 -18.63 9.00
CA LYS A 140 1.54 -19.14 7.61
C LYS A 140 2.78 -18.75 6.82
N SER A 141 3.24 -17.51 6.96
CA SER A 141 4.51 -17.04 6.38
C SER A 141 5.68 -17.90 6.89
N LEU A 142 5.81 -18.03 8.21
CA LEU A 142 6.89 -18.75 8.87
C LEU A 142 6.94 -20.22 8.47
N GLU A 143 5.78 -20.87 8.31
CA GLU A 143 5.71 -22.25 7.83
C GLU A 143 6.34 -22.39 6.45
N ILE A 144 6.03 -21.47 5.52
CA ILE A 144 6.58 -21.49 4.16
C ILE A 144 8.08 -21.15 4.18
N GLU A 145 8.50 -20.14 4.94
CA GLU A 145 9.92 -19.76 5.05
C GLU A 145 10.76 -20.93 5.63
N LYS A 146 10.21 -21.69 6.58
CA LYS A 146 10.82 -22.94 7.10
C LYS A 146 10.93 -24.01 6.01
N GLN A 147 9.88 -24.22 5.23
CA GLN A 147 9.90 -25.18 4.11
C GLN A 147 10.93 -24.80 3.05
N LEU A 148 11.15 -23.51 2.81
CA LEU A 148 12.14 -22.97 1.88
C LEU A 148 13.56 -22.88 2.45
N GLY A 149 13.73 -23.05 3.78
CA GLY A 149 15.02 -22.91 4.45
C GLY A 149 15.55 -21.48 4.51
N ARG A 150 14.66 -20.48 4.49
CA ARG A 150 14.99 -19.05 4.39
C ARG A 150 15.06 -18.39 5.76
N THR A 151 16.26 -18.39 6.35
CA THR A 151 16.49 -17.88 7.70
C THR A 151 16.13 -16.41 7.88
N GLU A 152 16.28 -15.58 6.84
CA GLU A 152 15.93 -14.15 6.90
C GLU A 152 14.43 -13.95 7.06
N GLY A 153 13.61 -14.61 6.23
CA GLY A 153 12.14 -14.56 6.33
C GLY A 153 11.66 -15.10 7.67
N MET A 154 12.23 -16.23 8.13
CA MET A 154 11.94 -16.75 9.47
C MET A 154 12.24 -15.75 10.59
N GLY A 155 13.35 -15.02 10.49
CA GLY A 155 13.72 -13.99 11.46
C GLY A 155 12.72 -12.83 11.50
N GLN A 156 12.25 -12.39 10.31
CA GLN A 156 11.20 -11.37 10.21
C GLN A 156 9.90 -11.85 10.85
N ASP A 157 9.46 -13.08 10.55
CA ASP A 157 8.23 -13.63 11.10
C ASP A 157 8.30 -13.82 12.63
N TYR A 158 9.42 -14.33 13.17
CA TYR A 158 9.60 -14.40 14.62
C TYR A 158 9.60 -13.02 15.28
N GLY A 159 10.20 -12.01 14.64
CA GLY A 159 10.16 -10.64 15.12
C GLY A 159 8.75 -10.07 15.17
N ASN A 160 7.97 -10.28 14.10
CA ASN A 160 6.58 -9.83 14.03
C ASN A 160 5.69 -10.58 15.03
N LEU A 161 5.85 -11.90 15.18
CA LEU A 161 5.11 -12.69 16.18
C LEU A 161 5.43 -12.26 17.63
N GLY A 162 6.62 -11.70 17.89
CA GLY A 162 6.98 -11.20 19.22
C GLY A 162 6.30 -9.88 19.62
N ILE A 163 5.66 -9.19 18.67
CA ILE A 163 5.00 -7.89 18.89
C ILE A 163 3.49 -7.91 18.58
N VAL A 164 2.96 -9.04 18.10
CA VAL A 164 1.52 -9.31 17.98
C VAL A 164 0.95 -9.64 19.36
#